data_AF-U3IRJ0-F1
#
_entry.id   AF-U3IRJ0-F1
#
_cell.length_a   1.000
_cell.length_b   1.000
_cell.length_c   1.000
_cell.angle_alpha   90.00
_cell.angle_beta   90.00
_cell.angle_gamma   90.00
#
_symmetry.space_group_name_H-M   'P 1'
#
loop_
_entity.id
_entity.type
_entity.pdbx_description
1 polymer ?
#
loop_
_entity_poly.entity_id
_entity_poly.type
_entity_poly.pdbx_seq_one_letter_code
_entity_poly.pdbx_strand_id
1 'polypeptide(L)'
;MVASGSGGGVVVALLCCCLLSSAWALVDPDDVLTKEEQIYLLVEAKEKCQRDIKAQLEKIKGSILTLRIGGQSRVYVTEKTVPSDGSRMGCLPEWDGIICWPEGSPSQEVAVPCPDYIYDFNHKGHAYRYCSAYGTWEMALSLNKTWANYTECALLFSSESRSREKVFDRLHLMYTIGYSISLASLIVAVCILSYFKRLHCTRNYIHVHLFTSFICRAVSIFVKDMVLYSAREGLMWAPLHPQVGCKVVVTLFLYFLATNHYWILVFFSFYKEIKYLGQWDWCTDHKKNREFILHYV
;
A
#
# COMPACT_ATOMS: atom_id res chain seq x y z
N MET A 1 -18.53 -17.73 -55.10
CA MET A 1 -19.36 -17.87 -53.88
C MET A 1 -18.40 -17.95 -52.71
N VAL A 2 -18.42 -16.92 -51.87
CA VAL A 2 -17.45 -16.68 -50.78
C VAL A 2 -17.77 -17.59 -49.60
N ALA A 3 -16.77 -18.30 -49.11
CA ALA A 3 -16.85 -19.13 -47.91
C ALA A 3 -16.64 -18.27 -46.65
N SER A 4 -17.56 -18.45 -45.71
CA SER A 4 -17.56 -17.94 -44.34
C SER A 4 -16.34 -18.36 -43.53
N GLY A 5 -16.00 -17.53 -42.52
CA GLY A 5 -15.56 -18.04 -41.22
C GLY A 5 -14.21 -17.53 -40.70
N SER A 6 -14.14 -16.27 -40.27
CA SER A 6 -13.08 -15.80 -39.36
C SER A 6 -13.57 -14.65 -38.46
N GLY A 7 -14.69 -14.89 -37.77
CA GLY A 7 -15.25 -13.93 -36.80
C GLY A 7 -15.31 -14.46 -35.36
N GLY A 8 -15.27 -15.79 -35.17
CA GLY A 8 -15.50 -16.40 -33.85
C GLY A 8 -14.35 -16.23 -32.86
N GLY A 9 -13.10 -16.33 -33.32
CA GLY A 9 -11.92 -16.31 -32.42
C GLY A 9 -11.68 -14.95 -31.77
N VAL A 10 -11.89 -13.86 -32.51
CA VAL A 10 -11.70 -12.49 -32.01
C VAL A 10 -12.81 -12.11 -31.02
N VAL A 11 -14.04 -12.54 -31.28
CA VAL A 11 -15.19 -12.29 -30.39
C VAL A 11 -15.06 -13.10 -29.09
N VAL A 12 -14.59 -14.35 -29.14
CA VAL A 12 -14.33 -15.16 -27.93
C VAL A 12 -13.17 -14.61 -27.11
N ALA A 13 -12.10 -14.11 -27.73
CA ALA A 13 -10.98 -13.48 -27.02
C ALA A 13 -11.41 -12.16 -26.36
N LEU A 14 -12.19 -11.32 -27.05
CA LEU A 14 -12.73 -10.07 -26.49
C LEU A 14 -13.73 -10.34 -25.37
N LEU A 15 -14.62 -11.34 -25.52
CA LEU A 15 -15.55 -11.74 -24.46
C LEU A 15 -14.81 -12.32 -23.25
N CYS A 16 -13.75 -13.09 -23.44
CA CYS A 16 -12.92 -13.61 -22.35
C CYS A 16 -12.15 -12.49 -21.64
N CYS A 17 -11.62 -11.51 -22.37
CA CYS A 17 -11.01 -10.31 -21.79
C CYS A 17 -12.02 -9.43 -21.03
N CYS A 18 -13.26 -9.30 -21.52
CA CYS A 18 -14.32 -8.58 -20.82
C CYS A 18 -14.80 -9.34 -19.57
N LEU A 19 -14.94 -10.67 -19.65
CA LEU A 19 -15.34 -11.52 -18.52
C LEU A 19 -14.24 -11.58 -17.44
N LEU A 20 -12.96 -11.62 -17.84
CA LEU A 20 -11.84 -11.48 -16.93
C LEU A 20 -11.84 -10.07 -16.32
N SER A 21 -12.02 -9.01 -17.11
CA SER A 21 -12.07 -7.63 -16.57
C SER A 21 -13.22 -7.42 -15.57
N SER A 22 -14.37 -8.09 -15.77
CA SER A 22 -15.46 -8.09 -14.78
C SER A 22 -15.19 -8.97 -13.56
N ALA A 23 -14.38 -10.04 -13.69
CA ALA A 23 -13.97 -10.88 -12.56
C ALA A 23 -12.84 -10.25 -11.73
N TRP A 24 -12.00 -9.40 -12.33
CA TRP A 24 -10.99 -8.59 -11.63
C TRP A 24 -11.57 -7.33 -10.95
N ALA A 25 -12.87 -7.09 -11.09
CA ALA A 25 -13.57 -6.01 -10.36
C ALA A 25 -14.02 -6.44 -8.95
N LEU A 26 -13.70 -7.65 -8.50
CA LEU A 26 -14.16 -8.24 -7.24
C LEU A 26 -13.04 -8.97 -6.47
N VAL A 27 -11.80 -8.49 -6.63
CA VAL A 27 -10.80 -8.67 -5.57
C VAL A 27 -10.93 -7.42 -4.73
N ASP A 28 -11.80 -7.44 -3.72
CA ASP A 28 -11.95 -6.37 -2.75
C ASP A 28 -10.58 -6.17 -2.05
N PRO A 29 -9.89 -5.04 -2.27
CA PRO A 29 -8.77 -4.65 -1.43
C PRO A 29 -9.25 -4.08 -0.08
N ASP A 30 -10.54 -4.23 0.24
CA ASP A 30 -11.27 -3.55 1.33
C ASP A 30 -10.87 -4.00 2.75
N ASP A 31 -10.01 -5.00 2.89
CA ASP A 31 -9.49 -5.42 4.20
C ASP A 31 -8.35 -4.52 4.72
N VAL A 32 -7.82 -3.60 3.90
CA VAL A 32 -6.76 -2.67 4.30
C VAL A 32 -7.37 -1.29 4.51
N LEU A 33 -7.50 -0.89 5.78
CA LEU A 33 -7.95 0.45 6.16
C LEU A 33 -7.08 1.50 5.48
N THR A 34 -7.71 2.33 4.64
CA THR A 34 -7.01 3.39 3.92
C THR A 34 -6.63 4.54 4.86
N LYS A 35 -5.67 5.37 4.46
CA LYS A 35 -5.28 6.54 5.28
C LYS A 35 -6.45 7.51 5.45
N GLU A 36 -7.28 7.63 4.41
CA GLU A 36 -8.44 8.49 4.35
C GLU A 36 -9.53 8.04 5.32
N GLU A 37 -9.80 6.73 5.39
CA GLU A 37 -10.72 6.16 6.37
C GLU A 37 -10.20 6.30 7.80
N GLN A 38 -8.91 6.06 8.02
CA GLN A 38 -8.27 6.29 9.32
C GLN A 38 -8.35 7.77 9.74
N ILE A 39 -8.20 8.72 8.80
CA ILE A 39 -8.39 10.15 9.05
C ILE A 39 -9.85 10.43 9.42
N TYR A 40 -10.81 9.87 8.68
CA TYR A 40 -12.23 10.05 8.94
C TYR A 40 -12.59 9.60 10.37
N LEU A 41 -12.16 8.40 10.77
CA LEU A 41 -12.38 7.88 12.12
C LEU A 41 -11.75 8.77 13.21
N LEU A 42 -10.55 9.30 12.96
CA LEU A 42 -9.89 10.21 13.89
C LEU A 42 -10.61 11.56 14.01
N VAL A 43 -11.11 12.11 12.89
CA VAL A 43 -11.91 13.34 12.90
C VAL A 43 -13.22 13.12 13.66
N GLU A 44 -13.90 12.00 13.45
CA GLU A 44 -15.12 11.65 14.17
C GLU A 44 -14.87 11.56 15.69
N ALA A 45 -13.80 10.88 16.09
CA ALA A 45 -13.39 10.78 17.49
C ALA A 45 -13.09 12.15 18.11
N LYS A 46 -12.39 13.03 17.38
CA LYS A 46 -12.11 14.40 17.80
C LYS A 46 -13.39 15.21 18.00
N GLU A 47 -14.32 15.17 17.05
CA GLU A 47 -15.58 15.90 17.16
C GLU A 47 -16.40 15.43 18.36
N LYS A 48 -16.46 14.11 18.59
CA LYS A 48 -17.13 13.53 19.76
C LYS A 48 -16.50 14.05 21.05
N CYS A 49 -15.18 14.02 21.17
CA CYS A 49 -14.47 14.55 22.33
C CYS A 49 -14.76 16.04 22.56
N GLN A 50 -14.72 16.86 21.51
CA GLN A 50 -14.98 18.30 21.63
C GLN A 50 -16.43 18.58 22.07
N ARG A 51 -17.40 17.79 21.61
CA ARG A 51 -18.80 17.86 22.08
C ARG A 51 -18.89 17.51 23.56
N ASP A 52 -18.24 16.44 24.00
CA ASP A 52 -18.27 15.97 25.38
C ASP A 52 -17.62 16.99 26.34
N ILE A 53 -16.45 17.53 25.99
CA ILE A 53 -15.77 18.58 26.76
C ILE A 53 -16.67 19.82 26.90
N LYS A 54 -17.32 20.26 25.81
CA LYS A 54 -18.23 21.40 25.85
C LYS A 54 -19.43 21.14 26.77
N ALA A 55 -20.01 19.95 26.71
CA ALA A 55 -21.12 19.57 27.59
C ALA A 55 -20.72 19.57 29.07
N GLN A 56 -19.53 19.07 29.41
CA GLN A 56 -19.00 19.12 30.77
C GLN A 56 -18.79 20.57 31.25
N LEU A 57 -18.23 21.42 30.38
CA LEU A 57 -17.99 22.83 30.71
C LEU A 57 -19.29 23.61 30.96
N GLU A 58 -20.33 23.37 30.15
CA GLU A 58 -21.64 23.99 30.34
C GLU A 58 -22.33 23.50 31.62
N LYS A 59 -22.16 22.22 32.00
CA LYS A 59 -22.63 21.70 33.29
C LYS A 59 -21.96 22.40 34.47
N ILE A 60 -20.66 22.70 34.37
CA ILE A 60 -19.91 23.44 35.39
C ILE A 60 -20.45 24.87 35.52
N LYS A 61 -20.65 25.57 34.39
CA LYS A 61 -21.24 26.93 34.38
C LYS A 61 -22.66 26.96 34.95
N GLY A 62 -23.49 25.98 34.59
CA GLY A 62 -24.86 25.85 35.10
C GLY A 62 -24.92 25.56 36.61
N SER A 63 -23.95 24.82 37.15
CA SER A 63 -23.89 24.50 38.59
C SER A 63 -23.50 25.72 39.45
N ILE A 64 -22.69 26.64 38.90
CA ILE A 64 -22.30 27.89 39.58
C ILE A 64 -23.48 28.87 39.67
N LEU A 65 -24.50 28.74 38.80
CA LEU A 65 -25.65 29.64 38.73
C LEU A 65 -26.81 29.29 39.69
N THR A 66 -26.68 28.29 40.56
CA THR A 66 -27.72 27.89 41.51
C THR A 66 -27.26 27.99 42.97
N LEU A 67 -27.37 29.18 43.57
CA LEU A 67 -27.44 29.35 45.02
C LEU A 67 -28.74 30.09 45.37
N ARG A 68 -29.74 29.37 45.92
CA ARG A 68 -30.95 29.98 46.48
C ARG A 68 -30.73 30.21 47.98
N ILE A 69 -30.56 31.47 48.39
CA ILE A 69 -30.75 31.90 49.78
C ILE A 69 -31.95 32.85 49.81
N GLY A 70 -32.98 32.46 50.57
CA GLY A 70 -34.04 33.36 51.04
C GLY A 70 -34.69 34.26 50.01
N GLY A 71 -35.52 33.70 49.12
CA GLY A 71 -36.64 34.44 48.51
C GLY A 71 -36.35 35.64 47.60
N GLN A 72 -35.11 35.95 47.21
CA GLN A 72 -34.85 37.04 46.27
C GLN A 72 -33.71 36.73 45.29
N SER A 73 -34.07 36.47 44.04
CA SER A 73 -33.13 36.25 42.94
C SER A 73 -32.49 37.59 42.53
N ARG A 74 -31.18 37.74 42.74
CA ARG A 74 -30.36 38.74 42.04
C ARG A 74 -29.30 38.02 41.22
N VAL A 75 -29.31 38.26 39.92
CA VAL A 75 -28.31 37.79 38.96
C VAL A 75 -27.13 38.75 39.02
N TYR A 76 -25.95 38.26 39.40
CA TYR A 76 -24.70 38.97 39.16
C TYR A 76 -23.97 38.25 38.03
N VAL A 77 -23.86 38.92 36.88
CA VAL A 77 -22.96 38.48 35.80
C VAL A 77 -21.60 39.09 36.11
N THR A 78 -20.67 38.29 36.62
CA THR A 78 -19.25 38.66 36.59
C THR A 78 -18.67 38.24 35.26
N GLU A 79 -18.52 39.23 34.39
CA GLU A 79 -17.65 39.16 33.23
C GLU A 79 -16.21 38.91 33.71
N LYS A 80 -15.60 37.81 33.23
CA LYS A 80 -14.20 37.40 33.46
C LYS A 80 -13.76 37.22 34.92
N THR A 81 -13.80 36.00 35.41
CA THR A 81 -12.76 35.46 36.31
C THR A 81 -12.85 33.94 36.34
N VAL A 82 -11.72 33.30 36.03
CA VAL A 82 -11.36 31.95 36.48
C VAL A 82 -11.79 31.81 37.95
N PRO A 83 -12.46 30.72 38.38
CA PRO A 83 -12.79 30.54 39.79
C PRO A 83 -11.49 30.42 40.60
N SER A 84 -11.12 31.50 41.28
CA SER A 84 -10.19 31.47 42.40
C SER A 84 -10.97 31.07 43.65
N ASP A 85 -11.37 29.81 43.74
CA ASP A 85 -11.80 29.20 44.99
C ASP A 85 -11.50 27.70 44.98
N GLY A 86 -10.92 27.20 46.06
CA GLY A 86 -10.19 25.93 46.17
C GLY A 86 -11.05 24.66 46.14
N SER A 87 -11.96 24.53 45.19
CA SER A 87 -12.86 23.37 45.05
C SER A 87 -13.00 22.89 43.60
N ARG A 88 -11.87 22.75 42.88
CA ARG A 88 -11.64 21.84 41.73
C ARG A 88 -10.22 22.02 41.18
N MET A 89 -9.24 21.47 41.90
CA MET A 89 -7.83 21.47 41.48
C MET A 89 -7.53 20.29 40.52
N GLY A 90 -8.45 19.96 39.61
CA GLY A 90 -8.32 18.83 38.68
C GLY A 90 -7.81 19.26 37.31
N CYS A 91 -7.17 18.35 36.59
CA CYS A 91 -6.77 18.58 35.20
C CYS A 91 -8.00 18.54 34.29
N LEU A 92 -8.17 19.57 33.47
CA LEU A 92 -9.28 19.67 32.53
C LEU A 92 -9.15 18.63 31.41
N PRO A 93 -10.29 18.08 30.94
CA PRO A 93 -10.29 17.17 29.82
C PRO A 93 -9.82 17.88 28.54
N GLU A 94 -8.95 17.22 27.77
CA GLU A 94 -8.39 17.76 26.52
C GLU A 94 -8.27 16.69 25.43
N TRP A 95 -8.28 17.13 24.18
CA TRP A 95 -7.95 16.30 23.03
C TRP A 95 -6.50 16.52 22.63
N ASP A 96 -5.71 15.46 22.58
CA ASP A 96 -4.28 15.56 22.32
C ASP A 96 -3.84 15.21 20.89
N GLY A 97 -4.82 14.98 20.01
CA GLY A 97 -4.59 14.53 18.64
C GLY A 97 -4.91 13.06 18.43
N ILE A 98 -4.99 12.26 19.50
CA ILE A 98 -5.19 10.82 19.42
C ILE A 98 -6.28 10.37 20.38
N ILE A 99 -6.25 10.78 21.66
CA ILE A 99 -7.16 10.33 22.72
C ILE A 99 -7.87 11.54 23.34
N CYS A 100 -9.12 11.32 23.74
CA CYS A 100 -9.86 12.27 24.57
C CYS A 100 -9.56 11.99 26.04
N TRP A 101 -8.78 12.86 26.68
CA TRP A 101 -8.42 12.68 28.09
C TRP A 101 -9.56 13.13 29.00
N PRO A 102 -9.97 12.30 29.97
CA PRO A 102 -10.99 12.67 30.95
C PRO A 102 -10.44 13.66 31.99
N GLU A 103 -11.32 14.18 32.85
CA GLU A 103 -10.93 15.00 33.99
C GLU A 103 -10.00 14.19 34.92
N GLY A 104 -8.84 14.76 35.24
CA GLY A 104 -7.83 14.12 36.08
C GLY A 104 -7.86 14.66 37.51
N SER A 105 -7.79 13.77 38.50
CA SER A 105 -7.58 14.18 39.89
C SER A 105 -6.15 14.69 40.10
N PRO A 106 -5.94 15.75 40.89
CA PRO A 106 -4.60 16.26 41.17
C PRO A 106 -3.71 15.21 41.81
N SER A 107 -2.44 15.20 41.41
CA SER A 107 -1.39 14.28 41.88
C SER A 107 -1.67 12.80 41.57
N GLN A 108 -2.48 12.51 40.56
CA GLN A 108 -2.85 11.15 40.17
C GLN A 108 -2.50 10.88 38.70
N GLU A 109 -2.12 9.64 38.41
CA GLU A 109 -2.00 9.14 37.04
C GLU A 109 -3.38 8.69 36.52
N VAL A 110 -3.72 9.16 35.32
CA VAL A 110 -4.92 8.83 34.58
C VAL A 110 -4.56 7.79 33.53
N ALA A 111 -5.23 6.64 33.56
CA ALA A 111 -5.09 5.58 32.56
C ALA A 111 -6.35 5.51 31.69
N VAL A 112 -6.17 5.49 30.37
CA VAL A 112 -7.24 5.38 29.38
C VAL A 112 -6.95 4.20 28.46
N PRO A 113 -7.92 3.33 28.14
CA PRO A 113 -7.68 2.23 27.20
C PRO A 113 -7.24 2.77 25.82
N CYS A 114 -6.39 2.01 25.12
CA CYS A 114 -5.97 2.38 23.77
C CYS A 114 -7.19 2.41 22.82
N PRO A 115 -7.32 3.41 21.96
CA PRO A 115 -8.51 3.59 21.11
C PRO A 115 -8.70 2.48 20.06
N ASP A 116 -9.96 2.11 19.84
CA ASP A 116 -10.35 1.11 18.82
C ASP A 116 -10.34 1.66 17.39
N TYR A 117 -10.44 2.97 17.22
CA TYR A 117 -10.40 3.63 15.91
C TYR A 117 -9.00 3.73 15.31
N ILE A 118 -7.97 3.25 16.02
CA ILE A 118 -6.60 3.13 15.49
C ILE A 118 -6.31 1.65 15.33
N TYR A 119 -6.36 1.19 14.08
CA TYR A 119 -6.25 -0.24 13.75
C TYR A 119 -4.94 -0.88 14.24
N ASP A 120 -3.83 -0.14 14.17
CA ASP A 120 -2.50 -0.66 14.48
C ASP A 120 -2.16 -0.68 15.99
N PHE A 121 -3.09 -0.28 16.87
CA PHE A 121 -2.86 -0.23 18.32
C PHE A 121 -3.18 -1.54 19.03
N ASN A 122 -2.48 -1.79 20.13
CA ASN A 122 -2.87 -2.84 21.07
C ASN A 122 -4.09 -2.40 21.89
N HIS A 123 -5.30 -2.80 21.48
CA HIS A 123 -6.55 -2.47 22.17
C HIS A 123 -6.67 -3.00 23.62
N LYS A 124 -5.78 -3.91 24.04
CA LYS A 124 -5.71 -4.38 25.43
C LYS A 124 -4.83 -3.50 26.32
N GLY A 125 -4.03 -2.62 25.72
CA GLY A 125 -3.13 -1.70 26.42
C GLY A 125 -3.87 -0.48 26.96
N HIS A 126 -3.13 0.33 27.71
CA HIS A 126 -3.59 1.62 28.23
C HIS A 126 -2.57 2.72 27.95
N ALA A 127 -3.05 3.92 27.67
CA ALA A 127 -2.25 5.14 27.65
C ALA A 127 -2.30 5.83 29.01
N TYR A 128 -1.19 6.42 29.43
CA TYR A 128 -1.06 7.05 30.76
C TYR A 128 -0.70 8.53 30.67
N ARG A 129 -1.27 9.33 31.56
CA ARG A 129 -0.90 10.73 31.78
C ARG A 129 -0.93 11.08 33.26
N TYR A 130 -0.01 11.94 33.67
CA TYR A 130 0.04 12.43 35.03
C TYR A 130 -0.62 13.81 35.15
N CYS A 131 -1.53 13.94 36.10
CA CYS A 131 -2.13 15.22 36.48
C CYS A 131 -1.38 15.82 37.68
N SER A 132 -0.79 17.00 37.49
CA SER A 132 -0.04 17.68 38.54
C SER A 132 -0.95 18.17 39.67
N ALA A 133 -0.37 18.36 40.86
CA ALA A 133 -1.04 18.97 42.01
C ALA A 133 -1.59 20.39 41.72
N TYR A 134 -1.01 21.08 40.73
CA TYR A 134 -1.41 22.42 40.30
C TYR A 134 -2.60 22.42 39.33
N GLY A 135 -3.18 21.25 39.00
CA GLY A 135 -4.32 21.14 38.08
C GLY A 135 -3.94 21.25 36.59
N THR A 136 -2.67 20.99 36.26
CA THR A 136 -2.16 21.00 34.88
C THR A 136 -1.60 19.64 34.51
N TRP A 137 -1.80 19.23 33.25
CA TRP A 137 -1.14 18.04 32.71
C TRP A 137 0.38 18.19 32.75
N GLU A 138 1.08 17.10 33.06
CA GLU A 138 2.54 17.09 33.07
C GLU A 138 3.11 17.39 31.68
N MET A 139 4.20 18.15 31.63
CA MET A 139 4.82 18.60 30.38
C MET A 139 6.11 17.83 30.13
N ALA A 140 6.32 17.40 28.88
CA ALA A 140 7.59 16.86 28.44
C ALA A 140 8.61 18.01 28.31
N LEU A 141 9.57 18.05 29.23
CA LEU A 141 10.66 19.04 29.30
C LEU A 141 11.42 19.20 27.97
N SER A 142 11.48 18.16 27.15
CA SER A 142 12.20 18.14 25.87
C SER A 142 11.45 18.79 24.70
N LEU A 143 10.12 18.90 24.76
CA LEU A 143 9.28 19.23 23.60
C LEU A 143 8.26 20.35 23.86
N ASN A 144 8.18 20.87 25.09
CA ASN A 144 7.18 21.85 25.51
C ASN A 144 5.74 21.46 25.10
N LYS A 145 5.45 20.16 25.22
CA LYS A 145 4.14 19.53 24.94
C LYS A 145 3.72 18.71 26.15
N THR A 146 2.42 18.45 26.28
CA THR A 146 1.90 17.57 27.33
C THR A 146 2.50 16.17 27.17
N TRP A 147 3.03 15.62 28.26
CA TRP A 147 3.62 14.29 28.30
C TRP A 147 2.51 13.24 28.34
N ALA A 148 2.69 12.15 27.59
CA ALA A 148 1.80 11.00 27.58
C ALA A 148 2.59 9.73 27.27
N ASN A 149 2.28 8.64 27.95
CA ASN A 149 2.92 7.34 27.72
C ASN A 149 2.02 6.42 26.89
N TYR A 150 2.46 6.14 25.67
CA TYR A 150 1.79 5.25 24.70
C TYR A 150 2.48 3.89 24.53
N THR A 151 3.42 3.54 25.41
CA THR A 151 4.29 2.37 25.23
C THR A 151 3.47 1.08 25.05
N GLU A 152 2.47 0.85 25.91
CA GLU A 152 1.55 -0.30 25.84
C GLU A 152 0.73 -0.35 24.54
N CYS A 153 0.31 0.80 24.01
CA CYS A 153 -0.43 0.88 22.75
C CYS A 153 0.46 0.55 21.53
N ALA A 154 1.74 0.92 21.57
CA ALA A 154 2.69 0.83 20.46
C ALA A 154 3.56 -0.45 20.44
N LEU A 155 3.36 -1.38 21.39
CA LEU A 155 4.17 -2.61 21.50
C LEU A 155 4.17 -3.46 20.22
N LEU A 156 2.99 -3.69 19.64
CA LEU A 156 2.81 -4.49 18.43
C LEU A 156 3.47 -3.81 17.22
N PHE A 157 3.31 -2.49 17.10
CA PHE A 157 3.87 -1.70 16.01
C PHE A 157 5.39 -1.79 15.94
N SER A 158 6.10 -1.71 17.07
CA SER A 158 7.56 -1.56 17.08
C SER A 158 8.34 -2.79 16.61
N SER A 159 7.81 -4.00 16.84
CA SER A 159 8.51 -5.26 16.58
C SER A 159 8.17 -5.83 15.19
N GLU A 160 6.90 -5.77 14.82
CA GLU A 160 6.40 -6.34 13.57
C GLU A 160 6.80 -5.50 12.35
N SER A 161 6.61 -4.17 12.41
CA SER A 161 6.98 -3.27 11.31
C SER A 161 8.47 -3.36 10.97
N ARG A 162 9.33 -3.34 12.01
CA ARG A 162 10.79 -3.36 11.87
C ARG A 162 11.30 -4.70 11.31
N SER A 163 10.69 -5.81 11.67
CA SER A 163 11.09 -7.12 11.13
C SER A 163 10.63 -7.29 9.69
N ARG A 164 9.40 -6.89 9.39
CA ARG A 164 8.78 -6.96 8.06
C ARG A 164 9.51 -6.07 7.05
N GLU A 165 9.80 -4.82 7.39
CA GLU A 165 10.52 -3.88 6.53
C GLU A 165 11.91 -4.42 6.15
N LYS A 166 12.68 -4.91 7.14
CA LYS A 166 13.99 -5.54 6.88
C LYS A 166 13.93 -6.74 5.96
N VAL A 167 12.85 -7.53 6.03
CA VAL A 167 12.66 -8.69 5.14
C VAL A 167 12.36 -8.22 3.72
N PHE A 168 11.45 -7.26 3.55
CA PHE A 168 11.13 -6.71 2.24
C PHE A 168 12.32 -6.02 1.58
N ASP A 169 13.11 -5.25 2.33
CA ASP A 169 14.31 -4.59 1.79
C ASP A 169 15.35 -5.60 1.32
N ARG A 170 15.55 -6.70 2.08
CA ARG A 170 16.47 -7.78 1.66
C ARG A 170 15.99 -8.50 0.42
N LEU A 171 14.70 -8.81 0.33
CA LEU A 171 14.10 -9.41 -0.87
C LEU A 171 14.25 -8.48 -2.06
N HIS A 172 14.00 -7.18 -1.86
CA HIS A 172 14.13 -6.14 -2.87
C HIS A 172 15.54 -6.07 -3.44
N LEU A 173 16.54 -6.00 -2.56
CA LEU A 173 17.93 -5.97 -2.95
C LEU A 173 18.33 -7.24 -3.74
N MET A 174 17.95 -8.42 -3.23
CA MET A 174 18.27 -9.69 -3.86
C MET A 174 17.70 -9.81 -5.27
N TYR A 175 16.40 -9.51 -5.46
CA TYR A 175 15.81 -9.61 -6.79
C TYR A 175 16.34 -8.52 -7.72
N THR A 176 16.58 -7.30 -7.23
CA THR A 176 17.07 -6.18 -8.05
C THR A 176 18.43 -6.51 -8.65
N ILE A 177 19.36 -7.02 -7.83
CA ILE A 177 20.68 -7.44 -8.29
C ILE A 177 20.55 -8.61 -9.28
N GLY A 178 19.72 -9.61 -8.95
CA GLY A 178 19.48 -10.77 -9.82
C GLY A 178 18.97 -10.38 -11.20
N TYR A 179 17.89 -9.59 -11.27
CA TYR A 179 17.33 -9.14 -12.54
C TYR A 179 18.27 -8.24 -13.33
N SER A 180 19.11 -7.43 -12.67
CA SER A 180 20.12 -6.59 -13.35
C SER A 180 21.17 -7.43 -14.07
N ILE A 181 21.72 -8.44 -13.40
CA ILE A 181 22.73 -9.36 -13.97
C ILE A 181 22.11 -10.19 -15.10
N SER A 182 20.90 -10.71 -14.89
CA SER A 182 20.17 -11.44 -15.93
C SER A 182 19.87 -10.57 -17.14
N LEU A 183 19.45 -9.32 -16.95
CA LEU A 183 19.16 -8.39 -18.03
C LEU A 183 20.41 -8.12 -18.88
N ALA A 184 21.55 -7.84 -18.25
CA ALA A 184 22.80 -7.59 -18.96
C ALA A 184 23.23 -8.80 -19.82
N SER A 185 23.18 -10.01 -19.25
CA SER A 185 23.55 -11.23 -19.98
C SER A 185 22.57 -11.56 -21.12
N LEU A 186 21.26 -11.36 -20.93
CA LEU A 186 20.25 -11.58 -21.96
C LEU A 186 20.36 -10.58 -23.11
N ILE A 187 20.64 -9.29 -22.83
CA ILE A 187 20.88 -8.28 -23.87
C ILE A 187 22.06 -8.71 -24.74
N VAL A 188 23.18 -9.10 -24.13
CA VAL A 188 24.36 -9.58 -24.88
C VAL A 188 24.01 -10.81 -25.73
N ALA A 189 23.27 -11.78 -25.18
CA ALA A 189 22.86 -12.97 -25.92
C ALA A 189 21.97 -12.63 -27.13
N VAL A 190 20.97 -11.76 -26.96
CA VAL A 190 20.10 -11.31 -28.06
C VAL A 190 20.89 -10.54 -29.11
N CYS A 191 21.83 -9.67 -28.70
CA CYS A 191 22.70 -8.95 -29.63
C CYS A 191 23.54 -9.91 -30.48
N ILE A 192 24.17 -10.93 -29.87
CA ILE A 192 24.98 -11.94 -30.57
C ILE A 192 24.11 -12.72 -31.57
N LEU A 193 22.96 -13.25 -31.14
CA LEU A 193 22.07 -14.04 -32.00
C LEU A 193 21.46 -13.22 -33.13
N SER A 194 21.24 -11.91 -32.92
CA SER A 194 20.69 -11.01 -33.93
C SER A 194 21.75 -10.54 -34.93
N TYR A 195 22.99 -10.32 -34.48
CA TYR A 195 24.08 -9.80 -35.32
C TYR A 195 24.59 -10.83 -36.34
N PHE A 196 24.78 -12.09 -35.94
CA PHE A 196 25.27 -13.12 -36.84
C PHE A 196 24.16 -13.67 -37.74
N LYS A 197 24.04 -13.15 -38.96
CA LYS A 197 23.07 -13.65 -39.97
C LYS A 197 23.14 -15.15 -40.23
N ARG A 198 24.31 -15.78 -40.05
CA ARG A 198 24.47 -17.24 -40.16
C ARG A 198 23.76 -18.04 -39.06
N LEU A 199 23.40 -17.42 -37.94
CA LEU A 199 22.68 -18.03 -36.82
C LEU A 199 21.17 -17.85 -36.93
N HIS A 200 20.65 -17.25 -38.00
CA HIS A 200 19.21 -17.04 -38.21
C HIS A 200 18.53 -18.33 -38.68
N CYS A 201 18.14 -19.17 -37.73
CA CYS A 201 17.36 -20.39 -37.95
C CYS A 201 16.05 -20.31 -37.14
N THR A 202 15.00 -21.01 -37.56
CA THR A 202 13.70 -21.08 -36.87
C THR A 202 13.85 -21.41 -35.38
N ARG A 203 14.78 -22.28 -35.00
CA ARG A 203 15.13 -22.58 -33.61
C ARG A 203 15.66 -21.35 -32.86
N ASN A 204 16.58 -20.60 -33.46
CA ASN A 204 17.17 -19.41 -32.85
C ASN A 204 16.19 -18.23 -32.77
N TYR A 205 15.22 -18.14 -33.68
CA TYR A 205 14.12 -17.17 -33.57
C TYR A 205 13.28 -17.38 -32.31
N ILE A 206 12.92 -18.64 -31.99
CA ILE A 206 12.17 -18.95 -30.76
C ILE A 206 12.98 -18.55 -29.51
N HIS A 207 14.29 -18.80 -29.51
CA HIS A 207 15.17 -18.35 -28.43
C HIS A 207 15.23 -16.81 -28.30
N VAL A 208 15.31 -16.08 -29.41
CA VAL A 208 15.30 -14.61 -29.41
C VAL A 208 13.97 -14.07 -28.84
N HIS A 209 12.83 -14.64 -29.22
CA HIS A 209 11.54 -14.24 -28.66
C HIS A 209 11.43 -14.55 -27.15
N LEU A 210 11.91 -15.72 -26.72
CA LEU A 210 11.95 -16.09 -25.30
C LEU A 210 12.82 -15.11 -24.50
N PHE A 211 14.05 -14.84 -24.95
CA PHE A 211 14.96 -13.90 -24.28
C PHE A 211 14.42 -12.47 -24.27
N THR A 212 13.79 -12.03 -25.36
CA THR A 212 13.11 -10.73 -25.42
C THR A 212 11.99 -10.63 -24.39
N SER A 213 11.21 -11.71 -24.19
CA SER A 213 10.17 -11.74 -23.16
C SER A 213 10.73 -11.57 -21.73
N PHE A 214 11.90 -12.16 -21.44
CA PHE A 214 12.59 -11.99 -20.16
C PHE A 214 13.16 -10.58 -19.99
N ILE A 215 13.69 -9.97 -21.05
CA ILE A 215 14.13 -8.56 -21.05
C ILE A 215 12.94 -7.64 -20.72
N CYS A 216 11.81 -7.78 -21.42
CA CYS A 216 10.62 -6.98 -21.17
C CYS A 216 10.08 -7.15 -19.74
N ARG A 217 10.12 -8.38 -19.19
CA ARG A 217 9.77 -8.66 -17.80
C ARG A 217 10.69 -7.96 -16.80
N ALA A 218 12.00 -7.99 -17.02
CA ALA A 218 12.94 -7.31 -16.12
C ALA A 218 12.75 -5.78 -16.17
N VAL A 219 12.58 -5.21 -17.37
CA VAL A 219 12.31 -3.78 -17.56
C VAL A 219 11.00 -3.36 -16.88
N SER A 220 9.93 -4.15 -17.00
CA SER A 220 8.65 -3.81 -16.37
C SER A 220 8.71 -3.83 -14.84
N ILE A 221 9.53 -4.72 -14.24
CA ILE A 221 9.80 -4.72 -12.79
C ILE A 221 10.48 -3.42 -12.37
N PHE A 222 11.51 -2.98 -13.10
CA PHE A 222 12.17 -1.70 -12.79
C PHE A 222 11.23 -0.50 -12.90
N VAL A 223 10.39 -0.45 -13.95
CA VAL A 223 9.39 0.63 -14.10
C VAL A 223 8.39 0.62 -12.94
N LYS A 224 7.90 -0.57 -12.54
CA LYS A 224 7.01 -0.73 -11.39
C LYS A 224 7.68 -0.24 -10.10
N ASP A 225 8.93 -0.61 -9.87
CA ASP A 225 9.66 -0.26 -8.64
C ASP A 225 9.95 1.24 -8.58
N MET A 226 10.27 1.89 -9.72
CA MET A 226 10.44 3.34 -9.79
C MET A 226 9.15 4.09 -9.44
N VAL A 227 8.01 3.61 -9.95
CA VAL A 227 6.70 4.21 -9.62
C VAL A 227 6.36 3.98 -8.14
N LEU A 228 6.58 2.78 -7.61
CA LEU A 228 6.34 2.47 -6.21
C LEU A 228 7.23 3.32 -5.27
N TYR A 229 8.50 3.51 -5.64
CA TYR A 229 9.44 4.37 -4.91
C TYR A 229 8.98 5.83 -4.91
N SER A 230 8.60 6.36 -6.08
CA SER A 230 8.08 7.74 -6.19
C SER A 230 6.80 7.96 -5.37
N ALA A 231 5.92 6.96 -5.31
CA ALA A 231 4.72 7.00 -4.48
C ALA A 231 5.04 6.96 -2.98
N ARG A 232 6.08 6.22 -2.56
CA ARG A 232 6.52 6.13 -1.16
C ARG A 232 7.13 7.43 -0.65
N GLU A 233 7.95 8.10 -1.46
CA GLU A 233 8.64 9.33 -1.07
C GLU A 233 7.77 10.60 -1.20
N GLY A 234 6.54 10.49 -1.73
CA GLY A 234 5.64 11.65 -1.90
C GLY A 234 6.18 12.72 -2.85
N LEU A 235 7.20 12.38 -3.64
CA LEU A 235 7.86 13.28 -4.57
C LEU A 235 7.02 13.38 -5.85
N MET A 236 6.27 14.48 -5.94
CA MET A 236 5.31 14.85 -6.98
C MET A 236 5.95 15.17 -8.35
N TRP A 237 6.70 14.24 -8.96
CA TRP A 237 7.32 14.44 -10.28
C TRP A 237 6.73 13.59 -11.42
N ALA A 238 5.61 12.90 -11.20
CA ALA A 238 4.84 12.27 -12.29
C ALA A 238 3.66 13.16 -12.71
N PRO A 239 3.60 13.66 -13.97
CA PRO A 239 2.53 14.56 -14.46
C PRO A 239 1.23 13.83 -14.81
N LEU A 240 1.14 12.52 -14.56
CA LEU A 240 -0.09 11.73 -14.73
C LEU A 240 -0.76 11.58 -13.37
N HIS A 241 -2.08 11.80 -13.33
CA HIS A 241 -2.95 11.51 -12.19
C HIS A 241 -2.45 10.26 -11.43
N PRO A 242 -2.05 10.36 -10.14
CA PRO A 242 -1.30 9.32 -9.44
C PRO A 242 -1.92 7.91 -9.56
N GLN A 243 -3.25 7.86 -9.64
CA GLN A 243 -4.05 6.64 -9.75
C GLN A 243 -3.99 5.99 -11.14
N VAL A 244 -3.94 6.78 -12.23
CA VAL A 244 -3.98 6.25 -13.61
C VAL A 244 -2.61 5.71 -14.02
N GLY A 245 -1.53 6.42 -13.66
CA GLY A 245 -0.16 5.99 -13.96
C GLY A 245 0.19 4.67 -13.27
N CYS A 246 -0.13 4.55 -11.98
CA CYS A 246 0.07 3.31 -11.22
C CYS A 246 -0.72 2.14 -11.84
N LYS A 247 -1.99 2.36 -12.19
CA LYS A 247 -2.84 1.33 -12.82
C LYS A 247 -2.25 0.83 -14.14
N VAL A 248 -1.83 1.74 -15.02
CA VAL A 248 -1.20 1.38 -16.30
C VAL A 248 0.08 0.57 -16.09
N VAL A 249 0.94 0.99 -15.16
CA VAL A 249 2.20 0.28 -14.89
C VAL A 249 1.97 -1.11 -14.29
N VAL A 250 1.01 -1.27 -13.39
CA VAL A 250 0.62 -2.57 -12.84
C VAL A 250 0.05 -3.47 -13.94
N THR A 251 -0.83 -2.95 -14.80
CA THR A 251 -1.38 -3.72 -15.95
C THR A 251 -0.27 -4.16 -16.91
N LEU A 252 0.67 -3.27 -17.24
CA LEU A 252 1.81 -3.60 -18.09
C LEU A 252 2.71 -4.67 -17.45
N PHE A 253 2.97 -4.58 -16.14
CA PHE A 253 3.72 -5.59 -15.41
C PHE A 253 3.06 -6.98 -15.49
N LEU A 254 1.75 -7.05 -15.23
CA LEU A 254 0.98 -8.30 -15.32
C LEU A 254 0.97 -8.87 -16.74
N TYR A 255 0.85 -8.01 -17.76
CA TYR A 255 0.93 -8.42 -19.17
C TYR A 255 2.28 -9.08 -19.48
N PHE A 256 3.40 -8.42 -19.18
CA PHE A 256 4.73 -8.98 -19.46
C PHE A 256 5.02 -10.24 -18.65
N LEU A 257 4.51 -10.34 -17.42
CA LEU A 257 4.60 -11.55 -16.62
C LEU A 257 3.85 -12.71 -17.30
N ALA A 258 2.61 -12.48 -17.74
CA ALA A 258 1.83 -13.48 -18.45
C ALA A 258 2.50 -13.89 -19.77
N THR A 259 2.90 -12.94 -20.60
CA THR A 259 3.59 -13.17 -21.87
C THR A 259 4.86 -14.01 -21.68
N ASN A 260 5.65 -13.74 -20.63
CA ASN A 260 6.84 -14.54 -20.33
C ASN A 260 6.50 -16.01 -20.02
N HIS A 261 5.46 -16.26 -19.20
CA HIS A 261 5.02 -17.63 -18.92
C HIS A 261 4.50 -18.34 -20.19
N TYR A 262 3.75 -17.64 -21.04
CA TYR A 262 3.30 -18.19 -22.33
C TYR A 262 4.48 -18.58 -23.24
N TRP A 263 5.51 -17.74 -23.35
CA TRP A 263 6.69 -18.07 -24.15
C TRP A 263 7.48 -19.26 -23.61
N ILE A 264 7.55 -19.43 -22.29
CA ILE A 264 8.15 -20.62 -21.66
C ILE A 264 7.35 -21.88 -22.04
N LEU A 265 6.02 -21.82 -22.01
CA LEU A 265 5.16 -22.93 -22.43
C LEU A 265 5.34 -23.26 -23.92
N VAL A 266 5.41 -22.26 -24.79
CA VAL A 266 5.68 -22.45 -26.22
C VAL A 266 7.04 -23.10 -26.45
N PHE A 267 8.07 -22.63 -25.75
CA PHE A 267 9.41 -23.19 -25.83
C PHE A 267 9.43 -24.67 -25.41
N PHE A 268 8.76 -25.01 -24.30
CA PHE A 268 8.68 -26.38 -23.81
C PHE A 268 7.92 -27.30 -24.77
N SER A 269 6.78 -26.84 -25.31
CA SER A 269 6.00 -27.60 -26.30
C SER A 269 6.80 -27.83 -27.58
N PHE A 270 7.50 -26.82 -28.08
CA PHE A 270 8.35 -26.95 -29.26
C PHE A 270 9.51 -27.93 -29.04
N TYR A 271 10.16 -27.87 -27.88
CA TYR A 271 11.24 -28.81 -27.53
C TYR A 271 10.73 -30.24 -27.40
N LYS A 272 9.53 -30.42 -26.85
CA LYS A 272 8.87 -31.72 -26.76
C LYS A 272 8.66 -32.30 -28.16
N GLU A 273 8.04 -31.55 -29.07
CA GLU A 273 7.82 -31.99 -30.46
C GLU A 273 9.12 -32.39 -31.18
N ILE A 274 10.18 -31.61 -31.04
CA ILE A 274 11.50 -31.95 -31.62
C ILE A 274 12.01 -33.31 -31.08
N LYS A 275 11.87 -33.56 -29.77
CA LYS A 275 12.31 -34.81 -29.16
C LYS A 275 11.47 -36.01 -29.64
N TYR A 276 10.17 -35.84 -29.84
CA TYR A 276 9.30 -36.89 -30.38
C TYR A 276 9.57 -37.16 -31.86
N LEU A 277 9.91 -36.14 -32.65
CA LEU A 277 10.19 -36.27 -34.08
C LEU A 277 11.63 -36.72 -34.41
N GLY A 278 12.54 -36.79 -33.42
CA GLY A 278 13.92 -37.27 -33.63
C GLY A 278 14.79 -36.39 -34.54
N GLN A 279 14.33 -35.18 -34.90
CA GLN A 279 14.95 -34.34 -35.93
C GLN A 279 15.93 -33.32 -35.29
N TRP A 280 17.17 -33.76 -35.02
CA TRP A 280 18.21 -32.92 -34.41
C TRP A 280 18.90 -31.91 -35.36
N ASP A 281 18.60 -31.94 -36.67
CA ASP A 281 19.44 -31.29 -37.69
C ASP A 281 18.81 -30.07 -38.41
N TRP A 282 17.90 -29.32 -37.77
CA TRP A 282 17.30 -28.13 -38.41
C TRP A 282 18.26 -26.94 -38.65
N CYS A 283 19.43 -26.91 -38.01
CA CYS A 283 20.42 -25.85 -38.23
C CYS A 283 21.50 -26.21 -39.27
N THR A 284 21.56 -27.46 -39.71
CA THR A 284 22.66 -27.99 -40.52
C THR A 284 22.28 -28.17 -41.97
N ASP A 285 21.34 -27.39 -42.51
CA ASP A 285 21.02 -27.53 -43.92
C ASP A 285 20.58 -26.26 -44.65
N HIS A 286 21.52 -25.34 -44.82
CA HIS A 286 21.37 -24.23 -45.75
C HIS A 286 21.74 -24.59 -47.21
N LYS A 287 22.02 -25.87 -47.52
CA LYS A 287 22.49 -26.28 -48.87
C LYS A 287 21.68 -27.37 -49.58
N LYS A 288 20.80 -28.10 -48.89
CA LYS A 288 19.94 -29.17 -49.46
C LYS A 288 18.46 -28.81 -49.51
N ASN A 289 18.07 -27.62 -49.03
CA ASN A 289 16.66 -27.22 -49.01
C ASN A 289 16.13 -26.65 -50.33
N ARG A 290 16.85 -26.85 -51.44
CA ARG A 290 16.33 -26.58 -52.80
C ARG A 290 15.67 -27.81 -53.44
N GLU A 291 15.80 -29.01 -52.85
CA GLU A 291 15.16 -30.22 -53.38
C GLU A 291 13.92 -30.69 -52.60
N PHE A 292 13.75 -30.28 -51.33
CA PHE A 292 12.63 -30.78 -50.53
C PHE A 292 11.27 -30.10 -50.80
N ILE A 293 11.24 -28.96 -51.50
CA ILE A 293 9.98 -28.26 -51.83
C ILE A 293 9.27 -28.88 -53.05
N LEU A 294 9.95 -29.70 -53.87
CA LEU A 294 9.35 -30.29 -55.07
C LEU A 294 8.52 -31.57 -54.83
N HIS A 295 8.45 -32.07 -53.60
CA HIS A 295 7.72 -33.30 -53.28
C HIS A 295 6.39 -33.09 -52.53
N TYR A 296 6.01 -31.82 -52.29
CA TYR A 296 4.79 -31.45 -51.57
C TYR A 296 4.02 -30.29 -52.23
N VAL A 297 4.11 -30.16 -53.56
CA VAL A 297 3.15 -29.44 -54.40
C VAL A 297 2.61 -30.40 -55.45
#